data_AF-A0A382K9C8-F1
#
_entry.id   AF-A0A382K9C8-F1
#
_cell.length_a   1.000
_cell.length_b   1.000
_cell.length_c   1.000
_cell.angle_alpha   90.00
_cell.angle_beta   90.00
_cell.angle_gamma   90.00
#
_symmetry.space_group_name_H-M   'P 1'
#
loop_
_entity.id
_entity.type
_entity.pdbx_description
1 polymer ?
#
loop_
_entity_poly.entity_id
_entity_poly.type
_entity_poly.pdbx_seq_one_letter_code
_entity_poly.pdbx_strand_id
1 'polypeptide(L)' 'MREELDVEIEIGEQIDYVEHAYPNRIVCLHFYRCQLKGKPRPMLNQQIRWVKRHELATLEFPLA' A
#
# COMPACT_ATOMS: atom_id res chain seq x y z
N MET A 1 -0.86 6.41 6.82
CA MET A 1 -1.33 5.22 7.56
C MET A 1 -2.32 5.54 8.67
N ARG A 2 -2.21 6.68 9.37
CA ARG A 2 -3.23 7.10 10.36
C ARG A 2 -4.68 7.09 9.83
N GLU A 3 -4.91 7.63 8.64
CA GLU A 3 -6.27 7.76 8.08
C GLU A 3 -6.91 6.40 7.72
N GLU A 4 -6.17 5.53 7.03
CA GLU A 4 -6.70 4.24 6.55
C GLU A 4 -6.54 3.10 7.55
N LEU A 5 -5.50 3.14 8.40
CA LEU A 5 -5.09 2.03 9.27
C LEU A 5 -4.98 2.38 10.76
N ASP A 6 -5.23 3.63 11.16
CA ASP A 6 -5.16 4.11 12.56
C ASP A 6 -3.85 3.68 13.29
N VAL A 7 -2.72 3.84 12.59
CA VAL A 7 -1.42 3.44 13.12
C VAL A 7 -0.30 4.36 12.65
N GLU A 8 0.65 4.59 13.54
CA GLU A 8 1.91 5.27 13.25
C GLU A 8 2.87 4.33 12.49
N ILE A 9 3.65 4.92 11.59
CA ILE A 9 4.67 4.20 10.83
C ILE A 9 6.00 4.94 10.85
N GLU A 10 7.07 4.18 10.76
CA GLU A 10 8.37 4.68 10.33
C GLU A 10 8.50 4.41 8.82
N ILE A 11 8.77 5.48 8.07
CA ILE A 11 8.95 5.43 6.62
C ILE A 11 10.42 5.17 6.34
N GLY A 12 10.72 4.11 5.59
CA GLY A 12 12.05 3.79 5.11
C GLY A 12 12.27 4.24 3.67
N GLU A 13 13.09 3.49 2.94
CA GLU A 13 13.42 3.78 1.54
C GLU A 13 12.20 3.63 0.60
N GLN A 14 12.23 4.39 -0.50
CA GLN A 14 11.36 4.13 -1.65
C GLN A 14 11.88 2.89 -2.38
N ILE A 15 11.05 1.86 -2.47
CA ILE A 15 11.41 0.58 -3.09
C ILE A 15 11.03 0.50 -4.56
N ASP A 16 10.05 1.30 -4.99
CA ASP A 16 9.60 1.32 -6.38
C ASP A 16 8.84 2.60 -6.70
N TYR A 17 8.72 2.90 -7.99
CA TYR A 17 7.93 4.00 -8.53
C TYR A 17 7.31 3.57 -9.85
N VAL A 18 5.99 3.75 -9.96
CA VAL A 18 5.23 3.41 -11.17
C VAL A 18 4.43 4.62 -11.60
N GLU A 19 4.55 4.98 -12.88
CA GLU A 19 3.70 5.97 -13.52
C GLU A 19 2.73 5.25 -14.46
N HIS A 20 1.45 5.60 -14.37
CA HIS A 20 0.41 5.10 -15.26
C HIS A 20 -0.41 6.26 -15.85
N ALA A 21 -0.45 6.32 -17.17
CA ALA A 21 -1.19 7.34 -17.92
C ALA A 21 -2.60 6.84 -18.27
N TYR A 22 -3.61 7.43 -17.65
CA TYR A 22 -5.00 7.35 -18.09
C TYR A 22 -5.27 8.44 -19.14
N PRO A 23 -6.35 8.32 -19.94
CA PRO A 23 -6.64 9.28 -21.01
C PRO A 23 -6.63 10.77 -20.59
N ASN A 24 -7.01 11.07 -19.35
CA ASN A 24 -7.17 12.45 -18.87
C ASN A 24 -6.26 12.79 -17.68
N ARG A 25 -5.43 11.86 -17.19
CA ARG A 25 -4.60 12.06 -16.00
C ARG A 25 -3.46 11.07 -15.94
N ILE A 26 -2.40 11.45 -15.23
CA ILE A 26 -1.30 10.56 -14.88
C ILE A 26 -1.41 10.23 -13.39
N VAL A 27 -1.29 8.95 -13.06
CA VAL A 27 -1.23 8.46 -11.68
C VAL A 27 0.19 7.98 -11.39
N CYS A 28 0.79 8.54 -10.36
CA CYS A 28 2.11 8.18 -9.88
C CYS A 28 1.97 7.43 -8.55
N LEU A 29 2.45 6.19 -8.51
CA LEU A 29 2.50 5.38 -7.31
C LEU A 29 3.93 5.33 -6.79
N HIS A 30 4.12 5.75 -5.54
CA HIS A 30 5.39 5.66 -4.83
C HIS A 30 5.30 4.59 -3.75
N PHE A 31 6.10 3.54 -3.87
CA PHE A 31 6.10 2.45 -2.91
C PHE A 31 7.24 2.63 -1.92
N TYR A 32 6.91 2.70 -0.63
CA TYR A 32 7.89 2.84 0.45
C TYR A 32 7.88 1.61 1.34
N ARG A 33 9.08 1.22 1.79
CA ARG A 33 9.22 0.19 2.83
C ARG A 33 8.97 0.83 4.19
N CYS A 34 7.85 0.48 4.81
CA CYS A 34 7.44 1.05 6.10
C CYS A 34 7.45 0.01 7.22
N GLN A 35 7.67 0.47 8.44
CA GLN A 35 7.52 -0.34 9.65
C GLN A 35 6.35 0.20 10.50
N LEU A 36 5.44 -0.69 10.91
CA LEU A 36 4.36 -0.32 11.82
C LEU A 36 4.90 -0.13 13.24
N LYS A 37 4.48 0.95 13.92
CA LYS A 37 4.77 1.20 15.35
C LYS A 37 3.59 0.84 16.26
N GLY A 38 2.69 0.00 15.77
CA GLY A 38 1.49 -0.45 16.48
C GLY A 38 0.72 -1.49 15.68
N LYS A 39 -0.47 -1.85 16.18
CA LYS A 39 -1.37 -2.76 15.48
C LYS A 39 -2.32 -1.97 14.56
N PRO A 40 -2.35 -2.25 13.25
CA PRO A 40 -3.24 -1.54 12.33
C PRO A 40 -4.69 -1.95 12.59
N ARG A 41 -5.60 -0.99 12.41
CA ARG A 41 -7.05 -1.20 12.44
C ARG A 41 -7.62 -0.71 11.10
N PRO A 42 -8.37 -1.53 10.36
CA PRO A 42 -8.92 -1.11 9.08
C PRO A 42 -9.95 0.00 9.29
N MET A 43 -9.70 1.17 8.73
CA MET A 43 -10.64 2.27 8.70
C MET A 43 -11.40 2.27 7.36
N LEU A 44 -12.38 3.16 7.21
CA LEU A 44 -13.07 3.38 5.94
C LEU A 44 -13.78 2.14 5.35
N ASN A 45 -14.22 1.20 6.20
CA ASN A 45 -14.91 -0.05 5.81
C ASN A 45 -14.10 -0.95 4.86
N GLN A 46 -12.77 -0.87 4.92
CA GLN A 46 -11.89 -1.74 4.14
C GLN A 46 -11.57 -3.04 4.89
N GLN A 47 -11.26 -4.11 4.18
CA GLN A 47 -10.78 -5.34 4.79
C GLN A 47 -9.24 -5.37 4.78
N ILE A 48 -8.63 -5.83 5.86
CA ILE A 48 -7.19 -6.04 5.96
C ILE A 48 -6.88 -7.50 6.23
N ARG A 49 -5.86 -8.02 5.56
CA ARG A 49 -5.22 -9.29 5.90
C ARG A 49 -3.72 -9.20 5.78
N TRP A 50 -3.03 -9.86 6.70
CA TRP A 50 -1.60 -10.08 6.59
C TRP A 50 -1.33 -11.24 5.65
N VAL A 51 -0.40 -11.06 4.72
CA VAL A 51 0.02 -12.09 3.76
C VAL A 51 1.53 -12.23 3.78
N LYS A 52 2.02 -13.45 3.54
CA LYS A 52 3.45 -13.67 3.35
C LYS A 52 3.85 -13.13 1.98
N ARG A 53 5.12 -12.72 1.84
CA ARG A 53 5.61 -12.10 0.60
C ARG A 53 5.39 -12.96 -0.65
N HIS A 54 5.57 -14.28 -0.55
CA HIS A 54 5.38 -15.18 -1.70
C HIS A 54 3.90 -15.34 -2.10
N GLU A 55 2.97 -15.07 -1.20
CA GLU A 55 1.53 -15.12 -1.50
C GLU A 55 1.07 -13.89 -2.29
N LEU A 56 1.86 -12.81 -2.33
CA LEU A 56 1.50 -11.62 -3.11
C LEU A 56 1.29 -11.96 -4.59
N ALA A 57 2.12 -12.82 -5.17
CA ALA A 57 2.01 -13.21 -6.58
C ALA A 57 0.72 -13.96 -6.91
N THR A 58 0.01 -14.49 -5.90
CA THR A 58 -1.26 -15.22 -6.10
C THR A 58 -2.48 -14.32 -5.92
N LEU A 59 -2.30 -13.02 -5.66
CA LEU A 59 -3.41 -12.09 -5.45
C LEU A 59 -3.67 -11.28 -6.70
N GLU A 60 -4.94 -10.94 -6.91
CA GLU A 60 -5.32 -9.99 -7.95
C GLU A 60 -4.94 -8.59 -7.50
N PHE A 61 -4.05 -7.96 -8.28
CA PHE A 61 -3.74 -6.54 -8.16
C PHE A 61 -4.43 -5.78 -9.28
N PRO A 62 -4.72 -4.48 -9.09
CA PRO A 62 -5.20 -3.63 -10.16
C PRO A 62 -4.28 -3.73 -11.38
N LEU A 63 -4.89 -3.92 -12.55
CA LEU A 63 -4.16 -3.86 -13.80
C LEU A 63 -3.64 -2.44 -14.00
N ALA A 64 -2.48 -2.33 -14.66
CA ALA A 64 -2.03 -1.07 -15.25
C ALA A 64 -3.01 -0.70 -16.37
#